data_AF-A0AAI9XWK8-F1
#
_entry.id   AF-A0AAI9XWK8-F1
#
_cell.length_a   1.000
_cell.length_b   1.000
_cell.length_c   1.000
_cell.angle_alpha   90.00
_cell.angle_beta   90.00
_cell.angle_gamma   90.00
#
_symmetry.space_group_name_H-M   'P 1'
#
loop_
_entity.id
_entity.type
_entity.pdbx_description
1 polymer ?
#
loop_
_entity_poly.entity_id
_entity_poly.type
_entity_poly.pdbx_seq_one_letter_code
_entity_poly.pdbx_strand_id
1 'polypeptide(L)'
;MMIGLTLLTATSLATIAAAYDTTFGFNGAPIIETRTLNEIHQAALAEGGIVTAWHGGDETNQQDGLKRAFESRFPGMTLNITVDVSKFHDGNIDRQLALSALGGAGGGAGALYVDTAILQTLHDYPRWDLEGALLHYQPVNFDKIHPAFRDVRGAWYGVSIFAWTFIWNADREEDGPQEFADFLEPRFKDRLVLTYPNDDDAVLYAFDLIMQQFGFEWFEKLLAQNPRWVRGTGTPVTLLTSPNTTLSATFTAGIGLAPTVPLNVSIPTNGTFVTWAQRAAIFRDAPHPEGAKLLHNFMLSDEYQSAATAAGLWSVRKDAAPPAGYPGIMDVETTNPVEFERFMGDRVRVERLKLFFEDKIGTAQGLSPLIDDL
;
A
#
# COMPACT_ATOMS: atom_id res chain seq x y z
N MET A 1 44.16 58.92 -0.18
CA MET A 1 42.68 58.94 -0.22
C MET A 1 42.24 58.37 -1.56
N MET A 2 41.98 57.06 -1.63
CA MET A 2 41.19 56.41 -2.68
C MET A 2 40.71 55.08 -2.09
N ILE A 3 39.42 55.02 -1.83
CA ILE A 3 38.71 53.91 -1.21
C ILE A 3 38.50 52.88 -2.31
N GLY A 4 39.12 51.71 -2.19
CA GLY A 4 38.82 50.55 -3.02
C GLY A 4 37.50 49.94 -2.55
N LEU A 5 36.43 50.19 -3.29
CA LEU A 5 35.10 49.67 -3.02
C LEU A 5 35.05 48.21 -3.49
N THR A 6 35.14 47.26 -2.56
CA THR A 6 34.93 45.84 -2.84
C THR A 6 33.43 45.62 -3.09
N LEU A 7 33.05 45.48 -4.36
CA LEU A 7 31.67 45.17 -4.75
C LEU A 7 31.42 43.67 -4.52
N LEU A 8 30.93 43.32 -3.32
CA LEU A 8 30.39 41.98 -3.06
C LEU A 8 29.06 41.85 -3.82
N THR A 9 29.08 41.21 -4.98
CA THR A 9 27.87 40.81 -5.69
C THR A 9 27.32 39.54 -5.03
N ALA A 10 26.43 39.73 -4.06
CA ALA A 10 25.61 38.64 -3.53
C ALA A 10 24.60 38.21 -4.60
N THR A 11 24.97 37.25 -5.43
CA THR A 11 24.04 36.55 -6.33
C THR A 11 23.17 35.64 -5.48
N SER A 12 22.01 36.16 -5.08
CA SER A 12 20.92 35.35 -4.53
C SER A 12 20.28 34.60 -5.71
N LEU A 13 20.81 33.43 -6.04
CA LEU A 13 20.10 32.43 -6.84
C LEU A 13 18.97 31.87 -5.98
N ALA A 14 17.84 32.59 -5.95
CA ALA A 14 16.59 32.01 -5.53
C ALA A 14 16.13 31.05 -6.63
N THR A 15 16.56 29.78 -6.56
CA THR A 15 15.88 28.69 -7.26
C THR A 15 14.54 28.49 -6.57
N ILE A 16 13.55 29.29 -6.96
CA ILE A 16 12.16 28.96 -6.73
C ILE A 16 11.90 27.77 -7.65
N ALA A 17 12.05 26.55 -7.13
CA ALA A 17 11.44 25.37 -7.73
C ALA A 17 9.93 25.54 -7.54
N ALA A 18 9.31 26.35 -8.40
CA ALA A 18 7.87 26.39 -8.50
C ALA A 18 7.47 25.05 -9.10
N ALA A 19 6.88 24.17 -8.28
CA ALA A 19 6.00 23.14 -8.81
C ALA A 19 4.94 23.90 -9.61
N TYR A 20 5.01 23.81 -10.93
CA TYR A 20 4.06 24.49 -11.80
C TYR A 20 2.68 23.89 -11.50
N ASP A 21 1.73 24.74 -11.13
CA ASP A 21 0.34 24.36 -11.02
C ASP A 21 -0.14 23.86 -12.39
N THR A 22 -0.35 22.55 -12.51
CA THR A 22 -0.78 21.91 -13.76
C THR A 22 -2.29 21.94 -13.95
N THR A 23 -3.04 22.64 -13.08
CA THR A 23 -4.52 22.70 -13.13
C THR A 23 -5.07 23.05 -14.51
N PHE A 24 -4.34 23.87 -15.30
CA PHE A 24 -4.73 24.26 -16.66
C PHE A 24 -3.86 23.62 -17.77
N GLY A 25 -3.07 22.60 -17.46
CA GLY A 25 -2.21 21.92 -18.43
C GLY A 25 -2.99 21.18 -19.53
N PHE A 26 -4.23 20.75 -19.23
CA PHE A 26 -5.10 19.99 -20.14
C PHE A 26 -4.33 18.89 -20.89
N ASN A 27 -3.59 18.07 -20.16
CA ASN A 27 -2.52 17.16 -20.62
C ASN A 27 -2.93 16.03 -21.61
N GLY A 28 -4.09 16.15 -22.27
CA GLY A 28 -4.55 15.22 -23.31
C GLY A 28 -5.37 14.04 -22.77
N ALA A 29 -5.81 13.20 -23.70
CA ALA A 29 -6.52 11.95 -23.39
C ALA A 29 -5.52 10.87 -22.94
N PRO A 30 -5.94 9.92 -22.07
CA PRO A 30 -5.07 8.84 -21.65
C PRO A 30 -4.63 7.94 -22.79
N ILE A 31 -3.49 7.28 -22.61
CA ILE A 31 -3.10 6.15 -23.44
C ILE A 31 -4.02 4.98 -23.09
N ILE A 32 -4.86 4.57 -24.04
CA ILE A 32 -5.74 3.41 -23.90
C ILE A 32 -5.04 2.19 -24.48
N GLU A 33 -4.83 1.17 -23.66
CA GLU A 33 -4.23 -0.08 -24.12
C GLU A 33 -5.22 -0.90 -24.94
N THR A 34 -4.77 -1.34 -26.10
CA THR A 34 -5.54 -2.18 -27.03
C THR A 34 -4.80 -3.45 -27.41
N ARG A 35 -3.51 -3.55 -27.05
CA ARG A 35 -2.66 -4.69 -27.31
C ARG A 35 -2.99 -5.83 -26.36
N THR A 36 -2.78 -7.05 -26.85
CA THR A 36 -2.80 -8.26 -26.04
C THR A 36 -1.60 -8.28 -25.08
N LEU A 37 -1.71 -9.03 -23.98
CA LEU A 37 -0.57 -9.26 -23.06
C LEU A 37 0.69 -9.76 -23.78
N ASN A 38 0.54 -10.58 -24.83
CA ASN A 38 1.68 -11.09 -25.59
C ASN A 38 2.36 -9.98 -26.42
N GLU A 39 1.60 -9.07 -27.03
CA GLU A 39 2.16 -7.93 -27.76
C GLU A 39 2.89 -6.96 -26.84
N ILE A 40 2.31 -6.66 -25.66
CA ILE A 40 2.97 -5.83 -24.64
C ILE A 40 4.23 -6.53 -24.13
N HIS A 41 4.19 -7.85 -23.95
CA HIS A 41 5.37 -8.64 -23.55
C HIS A 41 6.50 -8.54 -24.59
N GLN A 42 6.20 -8.65 -25.88
CA GLN A 42 7.24 -8.47 -26.91
C GLN A 42 7.82 -7.06 -26.91
N ALA A 43 7.00 -6.03 -26.68
CA ALA A 43 7.47 -4.65 -26.56
C ALA A 43 8.36 -4.46 -25.32
N ALA A 44 7.98 -5.02 -24.18
CA ALA A 44 8.76 -4.97 -22.94
C ALA A 44 10.09 -5.72 -23.07
N LEU A 45 10.15 -6.83 -23.81
CA LEU A 45 11.41 -7.51 -24.12
C LEU A 45 12.33 -6.65 -25.00
N ALA A 46 11.77 -5.93 -25.97
CA ALA A 46 12.54 -4.99 -26.80
C ALA A 46 13.07 -3.79 -26.00
N GLU A 47 12.43 -3.46 -24.87
CA GLU A 47 12.82 -2.43 -23.91
C GLU A 47 13.87 -2.93 -22.88
N GLY A 48 14.34 -4.18 -23.00
CA GLY A 48 15.36 -4.75 -22.14
C GLY A 48 14.86 -5.81 -21.17
N GLY A 49 13.56 -6.12 -21.17
CA GLY A 49 13.00 -7.24 -20.42
C GLY A 49 13.00 -7.02 -18.91
N ILE A 50 12.84 -5.78 -18.44
CA ILE A 50 12.83 -5.44 -17.01
C ILE A 50 11.70 -4.47 -16.70
N VAL A 51 11.17 -4.56 -15.49
CA VAL A 51 10.34 -3.53 -14.86
C VAL A 51 10.78 -3.39 -13.42
N THR A 52 11.09 -2.16 -13.00
CA THR A 52 11.44 -1.80 -11.63
C THR A 52 10.22 -1.27 -10.91
N ALA A 53 9.71 -2.05 -9.95
CA ALA A 53 8.50 -1.75 -9.21
C ALA A 53 8.81 -1.56 -7.73
N TRP A 54 8.28 -0.49 -7.13
CA TRP A 54 8.33 -0.29 -5.69
C TRP A 54 6.97 -0.57 -5.09
N HIS A 55 6.90 -1.56 -4.20
CA HIS A 55 5.65 -2.05 -3.65
C HIS A 55 5.64 -1.91 -2.12
N GLY A 56 4.57 -1.32 -1.60
CA GLY A 56 4.33 -1.21 -0.16
C GLY A 56 4.25 -2.58 0.49
N GLY A 57 5.04 -2.82 1.54
CA GLY A 57 4.97 -4.03 2.33
C GLY A 57 5.94 -3.99 3.50
N ASP A 58 5.84 -4.99 4.36
CA ASP A 58 6.58 -5.07 5.63
C ASP A 58 7.64 -6.17 5.61
N GLU A 59 7.46 -7.20 4.78
CA GLU A 59 8.36 -8.35 4.69
C GLU A 59 9.05 -8.39 3.33
N THR A 60 10.35 -8.69 3.31
CA THR A 60 11.15 -8.69 2.05
C THR A 60 10.62 -9.64 0.99
N ASN A 61 9.95 -10.72 1.41
CA ASN A 61 9.37 -11.75 0.55
C ASN A 61 7.88 -11.55 0.25
N GLN A 62 7.23 -10.48 0.76
CA GLN A 62 5.77 -10.31 0.69
C GLN A 62 5.25 -10.25 -0.75
N GLN A 63 6.10 -9.88 -1.71
CA GLN A 63 5.77 -9.81 -3.14
C GLN A 63 6.39 -10.93 -3.99
N ASP A 64 6.96 -11.96 -3.37
CA ASP A 64 7.50 -13.13 -4.07
C ASP A 64 6.44 -13.86 -4.92
N GLY A 65 5.19 -13.88 -4.44
CA GLY A 65 4.07 -14.46 -5.17
C GLY A 65 3.82 -13.75 -6.50
N LEU A 66 3.73 -12.42 -6.47
CA LEU A 66 3.58 -11.58 -7.67
C LEU A 66 4.78 -11.75 -8.60
N LYS A 67 6.01 -11.68 -8.07
CA LYS A 67 7.24 -11.86 -8.84
C LYS A 67 7.28 -13.19 -9.56
N ARG A 68 7.06 -14.30 -8.85
CA ARG A 68 7.05 -15.64 -9.45
C ARG A 68 5.95 -15.78 -10.51
N ALA A 69 4.75 -15.29 -10.23
CA ALA A 69 3.63 -15.36 -11.18
C ALA A 69 3.93 -14.58 -12.46
N PHE A 70 4.45 -13.36 -12.34
CA PHE A 70 4.80 -12.50 -13.47
C PHE A 70 5.93 -13.08 -14.32
N GLU A 71 7.06 -13.47 -13.70
CA GLU A 71 8.22 -13.98 -14.44
C GLU A 71 7.96 -15.34 -15.07
N SER A 72 7.12 -16.18 -14.44
CA SER A 72 6.64 -17.43 -15.04
C SER A 72 5.75 -17.16 -16.25
N ARG A 73 4.85 -16.17 -16.16
CA ARG A 73 3.91 -15.83 -17.22
C ARG A 73 4.59 -15.14 -18.42
N PHE A 74 5.67 -14.40 -18.19
CA PHE A 74 6.38 -13.63 -19.21
C PHE A 74 7.87 -14.00 -19.25
N PRO A 75 8.24 -15.13 -19.89
CA PRO A 75 9.63 -15.53 -20.01
C PRO A 75 10.52 -14.42 -20.58
N GLY A 76 11.70 -14.23 -19.97
CA GLY A 76 12.65 -13.17 -20.34
C GLY A 76 12.37 -11.82 -19.68
N MET A 77 11.27 -11.65 -18.96
CA MET A 77 11.06 -10.49 -18.11
C MET A 77 11.68 -10.70 -16.72
N THR A 78 12.22 -9.62 -16.16
CA THR A 78 12.61 -9.50 -14.76
C THR A 78 11.70 -8.50 -14.07
N LEU A 79 10.97 -8.94 -13.04
CA LEU A 79 10.32 -8.03 -12.11
C LEU A 79 11.33 -7.67 -11.01
N ASN A 80 11.99 -6.52 -11.17
CA ASN A 80 12.88 -5.94 -10.18
C ASN A 80 12.05 -5.21 -9.11
N ILE A 81 11.36 -5.99 -8.29
CA ILE A 81 10.50 -5.48 -7.23
C ILE A 81 11.30 -5.22 -5.96
N THR A 82 11.13 -4.05 -5.38
CA THR A 82 11.59 -3.71 -4.03
C THR A 82 10.37 -3.60 -3.13
N VAL A 83 10.44 -4.25 -1.96
CA VAL A 83 9.44 -4.10 -0.91
C VAL A 83 10.00 -3.23 0.20
N ASP A 84 9.25 -2.19 0.55
CA ASP A 84 9.47 -1.34 1.72
C ASP A 84 8.14 -0.75 2.19
N VAL A 85 8.08 -0.24 3.41
CA VAL A 85 6.88 0.40 3.94
C VAL A 85 6.57 1.65 3.10
N SER A 86 5.29 1.84 2.74
CA SER A 86 4.90 2.85 1.74
C SER A 86 5.36 4.27 2.07
N LYS A 87 5.37 4.63 3.36
CA LYS A 87 5.82 5.94 3.87
C LYS A 87 7.32 6.25 3.68
N PHE A 88 8.11 5.26 3.27
CA PHE A 88 9.52 5.44 2.89
C PHE A 88 9.68 5.34 1.38
N HIS A 89 8.89 4.48 0.71
CA HIS A 89 8.84 4.49 -0.75
C HIS A 89 8.39 5.85 -1.30
N ASP A 90 7.33 6.45 -0.76
CA ASP A 90 6.81 7.75 -1.21
C ASP A 90 7.87 8.86 -1.15
N GLY A 91 8.55 9.05 -0.02
CA GLY A 91 9.57 10.08 0.17
C GLY A 91 10.83 9.82 -0.69
N ASN A 92 11.18 8.55 -0.91
CA ASN A 92 12.27 8.20 -1.81
C ASN A 92 11.90 8.41 -3.29
N ILE A 93 10.64 8.21 -3.68
CA ILE A 93 10.11 8.57 -5.00
C ILE A 93 10.12 10.09 -5.16
N ASP A 94 9.61 10.84 -4.19
CA ASP A 94 9.60 12.30 -4.20
C ASP A 94 11.02 12.86 -4.38
N ARG A 95 12.00 12.26 -3.69
CA ARG A 95 13.42 12.59 -3.89
C ARG A 95 13.89 12.34 -5.32
N GLN A 96 13.53 11.22 -5.93
CA GLN A 96 13.90 10.92 -7.33
C GLN A 96 13.22 11.89 -8.32
N LEU A 97 11.95 12.20 -8.11
CA LEU A 97 11.20 13.16 -8.94
C LEU A 97 11.83 14.57 -8.84
N ALA A 98 12.15 15.03 -7.63
CA ALA A 98 12.81 16.31 -7.40
C ALA A 98 14.19 16.39 -8.07
N LEU A 99 15.00 15.33 -7.96
CA LEU A 99 16.32 15.27 -8.60
C LEU A 99 16.22 15.22 -10.13
N SER A 100 15.23 14.51 -10.67
CA SER A 100 14.96 14.48 -12.12
C SER A 100 14.59 15.85 -12.66
N ALA A 101 13.77 16.61 -11.93
CA ALA A 101 13.40 17.97 -12.29
C ALA A 101 14.61 18.94 -12.30
N LEU A 102 15.58 18.74 -11.41
CA LEU A 102 16.80 19.55 -11.33
C LEU A 102 17.86 19.17 -12.39
N GLY A 103 17.89 17.91 -12.82
CA GLY A 103 18.93 17.37 -13.72
C GLY A 103 18.77 17.72 -15.21
N GLY A 104 17.61 18.24 -15.63
CA GLY A 104 17.27 18.39 -17.06
C GLY A 104 17.19 17.04 -17.78
N ALA A 105 16.90 17.06 -19.09
CA ALA A 105 16.64 15.87 -19.92
C ALA A 105 17.87 14.92 -20.15
N GLY A 106 18.88 14.98 -19.29
CA GLY A 106 20.19 14.34 -19.46
C GLY A 106 20.56 13.25 -18.47
N GLY A 107 19.65 12.79 -17.60
CA GLY A 107 19.86 11.58 -16.77
C GLY A 107 21.08 11.65 -15.85
N GLY A 108 21.23 12.74 -15.08
CA GLY A 108 22.26 12.83 -14.05
C GLY A 108 22.03 11.85 -12.88
N ALA A 109 23.05 11.67 -12.03
CA ALA A 109 22.94 10.89 -10.80
C ALA A 109 21.74 11.38 -9.95
N GLY A 110 20.72 10.53 -9.77
CA GLY A 110 19.47 10.87 -9.08
C GLY A 110 18.22 10.93 -9.96
N ALA A 111 18.33 10.68 -11.27
CA ALA A 111 17.15 10.52 -12.14
C ALA A 111 16.23 9.37 -11.67
N LEU A 112 14.94 9.50 -11.96
CA LEU A 112 13.92 8.51 -11.68
C LEU A 112 14.28 7.19 -12.40
N TYR A 113 14.42 6.13 -11.62
CA TYR A 113 14.69 4.78 -12.15
C TYR A 113 13.58 3.78 -11.81
N VAL A 114 12.63 4.19 -10.97
CA VAL A 114 11.43 3.41 -10.65
C VAL A 114 10.42 3.59 -11.76
N ASP A 115 9.91 2.49 -12.31
CA ASP A 115 8.92 2.52 -13.39
C ASP A 115 7.50 2.70 -12.86
N THR A 116 7.20 2.04 -11.74
CA THR A 116 5.87 2.01 -11.12
C THR A 116 5.95 1.91 -9.60
N ALA A 117 5.00 2.55 -8.93
CA ALA A 117 4.78 2.45 -7.49
C ALA A 117 3.42 1.79 -7.21
N ILE A 118 3.37 0.90 -6.22
CA ILE A 118 2.18 0.18 -5.76
C ILE A 118 2.07 0.29 -4.24
N LEU A 119 1.35 1.28 -3.73
CA LEU A 119 1.46 1.74 -2.33
C LEU A 119 0.11 1.92 -1.64
N GLN A 120 0.13 1.87 -0.31
CA GLN A 120 -1.03 2.17 0.55
C GLN A 120 -1.18 3.67 0.88
N THR A 121 -0.17 4.49 0.59
CA THR A 121 -0.21 5.95 0.81
C THR A 121 -1.05 6.65 -0.26
N LEU A 122 -2.36 6.40 -0.24
CA LEU A 122 -3.27 6.69 -1.37
C LEU A 122 -3.30 8.16 -1.82
N HIS A 123 -3.01 9.08 -0.89
CA HIS A 123 -2.97 10.53 -1.11
C HIS A 123 -1.81 11.00 -1.99
N ASP A 124 -0.75 10.19 -2.15
CA ASP A 124 0.39 10.55 -3.00
C ASP A 124 0.02 10.54 -4.48
N TYR A 125 -0.87 9.65 -4.91
CA TYR A 125 -1.18 9.49 -6.33
C TYR A 125 -1.85 10.72 -6.95
N PRO A 126 -2.89 11.33 -6.34
CA PRO A 126 -3.40 12.62 -6.80
C PRO A 126 -2.35 13.74 -6.75
N ARG A 127 -1.45 13.74 -5.76
CA ARG A 127 -0.38 14.74 -5.65
C ARG A 127 0.65 14.60 -6.78
N TRP A 128 1.18 13.39 -7.00
CA TRP A 128 2.08 13.08 -8.11
C TRP A 128 1.44 13.39 -9.47
N ASP A 129 0.13 13.16 -9.62
CA ASP A 129 -0.60 13.56 -10.81
C ASP A 129 -0.62 15.09 -11.01
N LEU A 130 -0.91 15.86 -9.95
CA LEU A 130 -0.89 17.33 -9.98
C LEU A 130 0.52 17.88 -10.27
N GLU A 131 1.56 17.18 -9.83
CA GLU A 131 2.96 17.47 -10.16
C GLU A 131 3.35 17.03 -11.58
N GLY A 132 2.42 16.40 -12.30
CA GLY A 132 2.58 15.88 -13.66
C GLY A 132 3.41 14.59 -13.74
N ALA A 133 3.81 14.00 -12.61
CA ALA A 133 4.78 12.92 -12.54
C ALA A 133 4.25 11.56 -13.04
N LEU A 134 2.94 11.42 -13.26
CA LEU A 134 2.31 10.14 -13.63
C LEU A 134 1.99 10.05 -15.13
N LEU A 135 2.15 8.85 -15.68
CA LEU A 135 1.68 8.49 -17.01
C LEU A 135 0.18 8.16 -16.94
N HIS A 136 -0.64 8.89 -17.70
CA HIS A 136 -2.07 8.60 -17.83
C HIS A 136 -2.28 7.40 -18.76
N TYR A 137 -2.48 6.23 -18.15
CA TYR A 137 -2.51 4.95 -18.86
C TYR A 137 -3.66 4.07 -18.40
N GLN A 138 -4.51 3.67 -19.32
CA GLN A 138 -5.64 2.77 -19.09
C GLN A 138 -5.29 1.36 -19.61
N PRO A 139 -5.02 0.37 -18.73
CA PRO A 139 -4.83 -1.02 -19.14
C PRO A 139 -6.10 -1.64 -19.74
N VAL A 140 -5.98 -2.80 -20.41
CA VAL A 140 -7.08 -3.44 -21.17
C VAL A 140 -8.36 -3.61 -20.35
N ASN A 141 -8.23 -3.98 -19.06
CA ASN A 141 -9.36 -4.20 -18.16
C ASN A 141 -9.67 -2.97 -17.26
N PHE A 142 -9.21 -1.78 -17.64
CA PHE A 142 -9.39 -0.57 -16.84
C PHE A 142 -10.86 -0.26 -16.55
N ASP A 143 -11.73 -0.43 -17.55
CA ASP A 143 -13.18 -0.17 -17.48
C ASP A 143 -13.92 -1.10 -16.48
N LYS A 144 -13.33 -2.26 -16.19
CA LYS A 144 -13.80 -3.25 -15.23
C LYS A 144 -13.42 -2.93 -13.78
N ILE A 145 -12.39 -2.12 -13.55
CA ILE A 145 -12.08 -1.61 -12.19
C ILE A 145 -13.29 -0.82 -11.69
N HIS A 146 -13.67 -1.02 -10.42
CA HIS A 146 -14.76 -0.25 -9.83
C HIS A 146 -14.46 1.25 -9.92
N PRO A 147 -15.42 2.13 -10.32
CA PRO A 147 -15.14 3.56 -10.53
C PRO A 147 -14.56 4.28 -9.31
N ALA A 148 -14.90 3.83 -8.09
CA ALA A 148 -14.34 4.41 -6.87
C ALA A 148 -12.85 4.09 -6.64
N PHE A 149 -12.28 3.14 -7.39
CA PHE A 149 -10.89 2.72 -7.25
C PHE A 149 -10.01 3.15 -8.42
N ARG A 150 -10.43 4.11 -9.25
CA ARG A 150 -9.62 4.58 -10.38
C ARG A 150 -9.79 6.07 -10.63
N ASP A 151 -8.72 6.73 -11.02
CA ASP A 151 -8.77 8.07 -11.59
C ASP A 151 -9.39 8.03 -12.99
N VAL A 152 -10.25 8.99 -13.34
CA VAL A 152 -10.96 9.00 -14.62
C VAL A 152 -10.02 9.12 -15.84
N ARG A 153 -8.84 9.70 -15.67
CA ARG A 153 -7.80 9.81 -16.70
C ARG A 153 -6.80 8.65 -16.63
N GLY A 154 -6.98 7.67 -15.76
CA GLY A 154 -6.03 6.56 -15.61
C GLY A 154 -4.65 7.00 -15.12
N ALA A 155 -4.56 8.11 -14.37
CA ALA A 155 -3.31 8.51 -13.70
C ALA A 155 -2.87 7.48 -12.66
N TRP A 156 -3.85 6.88 -11.97
CA TRP A 156 -3.68 5.83 -10.98
C TRP A 156 -4.94 4.97 -10.90
N TYR A 157 -4.82 3.76 -10.37
CA TYR A 157 -5.93 2.86 -10.14
C TYR A 157 -5.58 1.79 -9.11
N GLY A 158 -6.60 1.19 -8.50
CA GLY A 158 -6.47 0.03 -7.65
C GLY A 158 -6.04 -1.19 -8.47
N VAL A 159 -5.19 -2.03 -7.87
CA VAL A 159 -4.78 -3.32 -8.45
C VAL A 159 -5.14 -4.52 -7.57
N SER A 160 -5.31 -4.30 -6.26
CA SER A 160 -5.72 -5.30 -5.27
C SER A 160 -6.54 -4.63 -4.17
N ILE A 161 -7.41 -5.38 -3.49
CA ILE A 161 -8.01 -4.94 -2.22
C ILE A 161 -7.25 -5.58 -1.07
N PHE A 162 -6.79 -4.78 -0.11
CA PHE A 162 -6.27 -5.25 1.16
C PHE A 162 -7.27 -4.99 2.28
N ALA A 163 -7.14 -5.77 3.36
CA ALA A 163 -7.99 -5.72 4.52
C ALA A 163 -7.23 -6.09 5.79
N TRP A 164 -7.56 -5.43 6.89
CA TRP A 164 -7.20 -5.88 8.23
C TRP A 164 -8.30 -6.79 8.76
N THR A 165 -7.93 -8.03 9.05
CA THR A 165 -8.85 -9.10 9.44
C THR A 165 -8.51 -9.62 10.83
N PHE A 166 -9.43 -10.34 11.46
CA PHE A 166 -9.12 -11.04 12.70
C PHE A 166 -8.42 -12.33 12.36
N ILE A 167 -7.21 -12.51 12.88
CA ILE A 167 -6.38 -13.68 12.61
C ILE A 167 -6.02 -14.30 13.95
N TRP A 168 -6.16 -15.62 14.05
CA TRP A 168 -5.73 -16.36 15.22
C TRP A 168 -5.10 -17.70 14.85
N ASN A 169 -4.31 -18.24 15.77
CA ASN A 169 -3.75 -19.57 15.64
C ASN A 169 -4.68 -20.60 16.29
N ALA A 170 -5.22 -21.53 15.49
CA ALA A 170 -6.20 -22.54 15.90
C ALA A 170 -5.66 -23.56 16.91
N ASP A 171 -4.34 -23.77 16.97
CA ASP A 171 -3.72 -24.64 17.98
C ASP A 171 -3.73 -24.02 19.38
N ARG A 172 -4.00 -22.70 19.47
CA ARG A 172 -3.99 -21.91 20.70
C ARG A 172 -5.34 -21.34 21.07
N GLU A 173 -6.21 -21.12 20.09
CA GLU A 173 -7.57 -20.63 20.25
C GLU A 173 -8.50 -21.45 19.33
N GLU A 174 -9.32 -22.31 19.92
CA GLU A 174 -10.31 -23.09 19.16
C GLU A 174 -11.35 -22.15 18.52
N ASP A 175 -11.95 -21.28 19.33
CA ASP A 175 -12.90 -20.25 18.90
C ASP A 175 -12.26 -18.87 18.92
N GLY A 176 -11.85 -18.37 17.75
CA GLY A 176 -11.21 -17.06 17.62
C GLY A 176 -12.17 -15.87 17.70
N PRO A 177 -11.63 -14.64 17.81
CA PRO A 177 -12.42 -13.41 17.86
C PRO A 177 -13.37 -13.27 16.66
N GLN A 178 -14.60 -12.82 16.91
CA GLN A 178 -15.60 -12.49 15.88
C GLN A 178 -15.96 -11.01 15.89
N GLU A 179 -15.71 -10.29 16.99
CA GLU A 179 -15.88 -8.85 17.12
C GLU A 179 -14.71 -8.20 17.89
N PHE A 180 -14.54 -6.89 17.76
CA PHE A 180 -13.48 -6.15 18.46
C PHE A 180 -13.57 -6.23 19.99
N ALA A 181 -14.76 -6.51 20.54
CA ALA A 181 -14.94 -6.71 21.98
C ALA A 181 -14.32 -8.02 22.47
N ASP A 182 -14.24 -9.05 21.62
CA ASP A 182 -13.75 -10.38 21.99
C ASP A 182 -12.24 -10.34 22.29
N PHE A 183 -11.50 -9.46 21.61
CA PHE A 183 -10.09 -9.20 21.90
C PHE A 183 -9.85 -8.67 23.32
N LEU A 184 -10.89 -8.23 24.04
CA LEU A 184 -10.81 -7.73 25.42
C LEU A 184 -11.10 -8.82 26.46
N GLU A 185 -11.41 -10.04 26.05
CA GLU A 185 -11.67 -11.14 26.96
C GLU A 185 -10.41 -11.51 27.78
N PRO A 186 -10.56 -11.90 29.06
CA PRO A 186 -9.40 -12.23 29.91
C PRO A 186 -8.46 -13.30 29.35
N ARG A 187 -8.93 -14.17 28.46
CA ARG A 187 -8.11 -15.21 27.81
C ARG A 187 -7.05 -14.66 26.85
N PHE A 188 -7.20 -13.41 26.39
CA PHE A 188 -6.26 -12.74 25.49
C PHE A 188 -5.20 -11.91 26.21
N LYS A 189 -5.28 -11.82 27.54
CA LYS A 189 -4.28 -11.15 28.38
C LYS A 189 -2.89 -11.72 28.10
N ASP A 190 -1.95 -10.85 27.74
CA ASP A 190 -0.54 -11.16 27.38
C ASP A 190 -0.40 -12.08 26.14
N ARG A 191 -1.45 -12.22 25.32
CA ARG A 191 -1.50 -13.16 24.18
C ARG A 191 -1.89 -12.53 22.84
N LEU A 192 -2.00 -11.21 22.78
CA LEU A 192 -2.21 -10.46 21.55
C LEU A 192 -0.89 -9.95 20.98
N VAL A 193 -0.78 -9.91 19.66
CA VAL A 193 0.30 -9.22 18.94
C VAL A 193 -0.31 -8.24 17.95
N LEU A 194 0.07 -6.97 18.05
CA LEU A 194 -0.53 -5.89 17.27
C LEU A 194 0.57 -5.01 16.67
N THR A 195 0.34 -4.54 15.45
CA THR A 195 1.21 -3.57 14.80
C THR A 195 0.97 -2.20 15.41
N TYR A 196 2.05 -1.41 15.58
CA TYR A 196 1.97 -0.04 16.08
C TYR A 196 1.07 0.84 15.20
N PRO A 197 -0.04 1.41 15.71
CA PRO A 197 -0.87 2.34 14.94
C PRO A 197 -0.14 3.63 14.59
N ASN A 198 0.88 4.05 15.34
CA ASN A 198 1.73 5.19 14.99
C ASN A 198 2.85 4.86 13.99
N ASP A 199 2.97 3.61 13.53
CA ASP A 199 3.95 3.20 12.51
C ASP A 199 3.32 2.91 11.14
N ASP A 200 2.04 2.52 11.07
CA ASP A 200 1.31 2.23 9.82
C ASP A 200 -0.04 2.96 9.78
N ASP A 201 -0.32 3.71 8.69
CA ASP A 201 -1.51 4.58 8.59
C ASP A 201 -2.81 3.79 8.36
N ALA A 202 -2.78 2.60 7.77
CA ALA A 202 -3.97 1.77 7.65
C ALA A 202 -4.29 1.12 9.01
N VAL A 203 -3.28 0.73 9.79
CA VAL A 203 -3.47 0.28 11.18
C VAL A 203 -3.97 1.44 12.04
N LEU A 204 -3.41 2.64 11.89
CA LEU A 204 -3.91 3.85 12.54
C LEU A 204 -5.40 4.08 12.28
N TYR A 205 -5.82 3.93 11.01
CA TYR A 205 -7.20 4.08 10.62
C TYR A 205 -8.10 3.02 11.25
N ALA A 206 -7.62 1.77 11.41
CA ALA A 206 -8.38 0.74 12.13
C ALA A 206 -8.64 1.15 13.57
N PHE A 207 -7.62 1.62 14.29
CA PHE A 207 -7.81 2.11 15.65
C PHE A 207 -8.73 3.33 15.72
N ASP A 208 -8.64 4.28 14.79
CA ASP A 208 -9.55 5.42 14.70
C ASP A 208 -11.01 4.94 14.53
N LEU A 209 -11.29 4.06 13.57
CA LEU A 209 -12.64 3.50 13.37
C LEU A 209 -13.19 2.80 14.61
N ILE A 210 -12.39 1.93 15.22
CA ILE A 210 -12.80 1.20 16.42
C ILE A 210 -13.08 2.19 17.56
N MET A 211 -12.21 3.16 17.79
CA MET A 211 -12.38 4.14 18.86
C MET A 211 -13.54 5.11 18.62
N GLN A 212 -13.88 5.43 17.37
CA GLN A 212 -15.09 6.19 17.04
C GLN A 212 -16.36 5.41 17.35
N GLN A 213 -16.34 4.08 17.18
CA GLN A 213 -17.49 3.21 17.42
C GLN A 213 -17.65 2.82 18.90
N PHE A 214 -16.55 2.47 19.57
CA PHE A 214 -16.56 1.89 20.92
C PHE A 214 -16.03 2.83 22.01
N GLY A 215 -15.52 4.01 21.63
CA GLY A 215 -14.98 5.00 22.55
C GLY A 215 -13.58 4.69 23.06
N PHE A 216 -12.98 5.67 23.75
CA PHE A 216 -11.64 5.56 24.32
C PHE A 216 -11.52 4.43 25.36
N GLU A 217 -12.60 4.10 26.07
CA GLU A 217 -12.62 3.01 27.06
C GLU A 217 -12.27 1.64 26.43
N TRP A 218 -12.63 1.40 25.17
CA TRP A 218 -12.21 0.19 24.46
C TRP A 218 -10.69 0.10 24.36
N PHE A 219 -10.04 1.22 24.04
CA PHE A 219 -8.58 1.28 23.93
C PHE A 219 -7.91 1.09 25.29
N GLU A 220 -8.44 1.68 26.37
CA GLU A 220 -7.95 1.43 27.73
C GLU A 220 -8.02 -0.05 28.12
N LYS A 221 -9.13 -0.72 27.78
CA LYS A 221 -9.30 -2.17 27.99
C LYS A 221 -8.34 -3.00 27.13
N LEU A 222 -8.07 -2.57 25.90
CA LEU A 222 -7.08 -3.22 25.04
C LEU A 222 -5.68 -3.11 25.65
N LEU A 223 -5.29 -1.93 26.12
CA LEU A 223 -4.01 -1.74 26.81
C LEU A 223 -3.92 -2.62 28.07
N ALA A 224 -5.03 -2.81 28.79
CA ALA A 224 -5.10 -3.72 29.91
C ALA A 224 -4.88 -5.20 29.52
N GLN A 225 -5.07 -5.59 28.25
CA GLN A 225 -4.66 -6.91 27.73
C GLN A 225 -3.15 -7.04 27.57
N ASN A 226 -2.38 -5.95 27.67
CA ASN A 226 -0.93 -5.93 27.48
C ASN A 226 -0.49 -6.63 26.17
N PRO A 227 -0.97 -6.15 25.00
CA PRO A 227 -0.56 -6.69 23.72
C PRO A 227 0.93 -6.48 23.49
N ARG A 228 1.57 -7.41 22.77
CA ARG A 228 2.89 -7.19 22.20
C ARG A 228 2.78 -6.28 20.99
N TRP A 229 3.34 -5.08 21.08
CA TRP A 229 3.44 -4.17 19.95
C TRP A 229 4.64 -4.49 19.07
N VAL A 230 4.46 -4.49 17.75
CA VAL A 230 5.51 -4.74 16.76
C VAL A 230 5.42 -3.76 15.59
N ARG A 231 6.53 -3.58 14.87
CA ARG A 231 6.53 -2.90 13.57
C ARG A 231 6.22 -3.92 12.48
N GLY A 232 5.69 -3.45 11.35
CA GLY A 232 5.28 -4.32 10.24
C GLY A 232 3.95 -5.04 10.47
N THR A 233 3.08 -5.07 9.44
CA THR A 233 1.80 -5.79 9.48
C THR A 233 1.93 -7.27 9.13
N GLY A 234 3.06 -7.68 8.51
CA GLY A 234 3.44 -9.09 8.32
C GLY A 234 3.89 -9.77 9.61
N THR A 235 4.62 -9.04 10.47
CA THR A 235 5.24 -9.57 11.68
C THR A 235 4.27 -10.23 12.67
N PRO A 236 3.03 -9.74 12.92
CA PRO A 236 2.04 -10.48 13.69
C PRO A 236 1.79 -11.89 13.18
N VAL A 237 1.69 -12.09 11.86
CA VAL A 237 1.43 -13.40 11.24
C VAL A 237 2.59 -14.35 11.49
N THR A 238 3.83 -13.87 11.28
CA THR A 238 5.06 -14.60 11.57
C THR A 238 5.14 -15.02 13.04
N LEU A 239 4.82 -14.09 13.96
CA LEU A 239 4.84 -14.37 15.39
C LEU A 239 3.74 -15.32 15.85
N LEU A 240 2.56 -15.32 15.22
CA LEU A 240 1.48 -16.25 15.52
C LEU A 240 1.79 -17.69 15.09
N THR A 241 2.68 -17.88 14.11
CA THR A 241 3.10 -19.20 13.62
C THR A 241 4.42 -19.67 14.22
N SER A 242 5.12 -18.80 14.95
CA SER A 242 6.41 -19.11 15.57
C SER A 242 6.32 -20.24 16.61
N PRO A 243 7.32 -21.13 16.68
CA PRO A 243 7.35 -22.16 17.72
C PRO A 243 7.49 -21.53 19.11
N ASN A 244 6.87 -22.15 20.11
CA ASN A 244 6.92 -21.71 21.52
C ASN A 244 6.35 -20.31 21.83
N THR A 245 5.69 -19.64 20.87
CA THR A 245 4.95 -18.41 21.15
C THR A 245 3.68 -18.70 21.97
N THR A 246 3.33 -17.80 22.88
CA THR A 246 2.02 -17.76 23.57
C THR A 246 1.03 -16.84 22.87
N LEU A 247 1.50 -16.05 21.90
CA LEU A 247 0.69 -15.16 21.09
C LEU A 247 -0.33 -15.97 20.29
N SER A 248 -1.54 -15.44 20.18
CA SER A 248 -2.71 -16.21 19.80
C SER A 248 -3.60 -15.52 18.78
N ALA A 249 -3.71 -14.18 18.81
CA ALA A 249 -4.55 -13.44 17.88
C ALA A 249 -4.02 -12.03 17.57
N THR A 250 -4.48 -11.48 16.44
CA THR A 250 -4.26 -10.11 15.97
C THR A 250 -5.46 -9.59 15.17
N PHE A 251 -5.62 -8.27 15.09
CA PHE A 251 -6.55 -7.59 14.19
C PHE A 251 -5.87 -6.54 13.29
N THR A 252 -4.53 -6.51 13.28
CA THR A 252 -3.72 -5.48 12.57
C THR A 252 -2.89 -6.08 11.44
N ALA A 253 -3.37 -7.19 10.86
CA ALA A 253 -2.70 -7.92 9.79
C ALA A 253 -3.75 -8.48 8.81
N GLY A 254 -3.28 -8.96 7.65
CA GLY A 254 -4.13 -9.57 6.63
C GLY A 254 -3.46 -10.78 5.99
N ILE A 255 -4.20 -11.88 5.86
CA ILE A 255 -3.75 -13.12 5.19
C ILE A 255 -4.70 -13.58 4.07
N GLY A 256 -5.70 -12.77 3.73
CA GLY A 256 -6.83 -13.18 2.89
C GLY A 256 -7.85 -14.03 3.65
N LEU A 257 -8.98 -14.30 3.00
CA LEU A 257 -10.12 -15.04 3.57
C LEU A 257 -10.13 -16.54 3.25
N ALA A 258 -9.02 -17.06 2.71
CA ALA A 258 -8.78 -18.48 2.49
C ALA A 258 -7.54 -18.89 3.32
N PRO A 259 -7.67 -18.96 4.65
CA PRO A 259 -6.52 -19.11 5.53
C PRO A 259 -5.91 -20.51 5.42
N THR A 260 -4.63 -20.63 5.76
CA THR A 260 -3.92 -21.91 5.83
C THR A 260 -3.61 -22.27 7.28
N VAL A 261 -3.82 -23.54 7.63
CA VAL A 261 -3.49 -24.10 8.96
C VAL A 261 -2.03 -23.74 9.35
N PRO A 262 -1.78 -23.33 10.60
CA PRO A 262 -2.72 -23.31 11.74
C PRO A 262 -3.51 -22.01 11.89
N LEU A 263 -3.44 -21.08 10.94
CA LEU A 263 -4.15 -19.82 11.05
C LEU A 263 -5.60 -19.96 10.61
N ASN A 264 -6.48 -19.26 11.32
CA ASN A 264 -7.85 -19.00 10.92
C ASN A 264 -8.07 -17.49 10.79
N VAL A 265 -9.14 -17.13 10.08
CA VAL A 265 -9.49 -15.73 9.81
C VAL A 265 -10.99 -15.51 9.96
N SER A 266 -11.36 -14.33 10.41
CA SER A 266 -12.74 -13.82 10.41
C SER A 266 -12.74 -12.31 10.15
N ILE A 267 -13.93 -11.76 9.92
CA ILE A 267 -14.19 -10.32 9.83
C ILE A 267 -15.36 -9.98 10.77
N PRO A 268 -15.39 -8.78 11.35
CA PRO A 268 -16.50 -8.36 12.21
C PRO A 268 -17.80 -8.23 11.43
N THR A 269 -18.91 -8.53 12.12
CA THR A 269 -20.28 -8.37 11.60
C THR A 269 -20.96 -7.08 12.07
N ASN A 270 -20.44 -6.46 13.14
CA ASN A 270 -20.92 -5.18 13.66
C ASN A 270 -19.83 -4.11 13.72
N GLY A 271 -18.60 -4.50 14.11
CA GLY A 271 -17.45 -3.59 14.13
C GLY A 271 -17.03 -3.16 12.73
N THR A 272 -16.65 -1.90 12.54
CA THR A 272 -16.13 -1.45 11.25
C THR A 272 -14.65 -1.84 11.09
N PHE A 273 -14.29 -2.58 10.05
CA PHE A 273 -12.90 -2.95 9.73
C PHE A 273 -12.37 -2.22 8.50
N VAL A 274 -11.05 -2.17 8.39
CA VAL A 274 -10.36 -1.44 7.32
C VAL A 274 -10.21 -2.32 6.09
N THR A 275 -10.64 -1.78 4.96
CA THR A 275 -10.27 -2.25 3.62
C THR A 275 -9.86 -1.06 2.76
N TRP A 276 -9.04 -1.31 1.74
CA TRP A 276 -8.71 -0.31 0.73
C TRP A 276 -8.24 -0.94 -0.57
N ALA A 277 -8.38 -0.18 -1.66
CA ALA A 277 -7.76 -0.52 -2.93
C ALA A 277 -6.31 -0.05 -2.93
N GLN A 278 -5.36 -0.99 -2.95
CA GLN A 278 -3.94 -0.69 -3.14
C GLN A 278 -3.77 -0.05 -4.50
N ARG A 279 -3.26 1.18 -4.52
CA ARG A 279 -3.08 1.95 -5.76
C ARG A 279 -1.79 1.58 -6.44
N ALA A 280 -1.83 1.65 -7.76
CA ALA A 280 -0.67 1.59 -8.63
C ALA A 280 -0.69 2.76 -9.61
N ALA A 281 0.50 3.23 -10.01
CA ALA A 281 0.68 4.18 -11.09
C ALA A 281 2.02 3.98 -11.79
N ILE A 282 2.06 4.29 -13.07
CA ILE A 282 3.27 4.31 -13.88
C ILE A 282 3.78 5.75 -13.90
N PHE A 283 5.07 5.97 -13.66
CA PHE A 283 5.63 7.31 -13.75
C PHE A 283 5.78 7.75 -15.21
N ARG A 284 5.58 9.04 -15.47
CA ARG A 284 5.67 9.64 -16.82
C ARG A 284 7.03 9.38 -17.47
N ASP A 285 8.09 9.54 -16.69
CA ASP A 285 9.48 9.42 -17.14
C ASP A 285 10.09 8.06 -16.73
N ALA A 286 9.25 7.03 -16.55
CA ALA A 286 9.70 5.66 -16.29
C ALA A 286 10.73 5.22 -17.36
N PRO A 287 11.85 4.59 -16.97
CA PRO A 287 12.83 4.08 -17.94
C PRO A 287 12.35 2.87 -18.76
N HIS A 288 11.40 2.08 -18.24
CA HIS A 288 10.82 0.89 -18.87
C HIS A 288 9.27 0.93 -18.86
N PRO A 289 8.64 1.89 -19.56
CA PRO A 289 7.19 2.04 -19.59
C PRO A 289 6.46 0.81 -20.16
N GLU A 290 7.00 0.07 -21.12
CA GLU A 290 6.36 -1.14 -21.64
C GLU A 290 6.39 -2.27 -20.60
N GLY A 291 7.50 -2.40 -19.86
CA GLY A 291 7.58 -3.29 -18.69
C GLY A 291 6.52 -2.97 -17.62
N ALA A 292 6.34 -1.69 -17.29
CA ALA A 292 5.31 -1.25 -16.35
C ALA A 292 3.88 -1.50 -16.87
N LYS A 293 3.61 -1.18 -18.13
CA LYS A 293 2.32 -1.48 -18.79
C LYS A 293 2.00 -2.97 -18.77
N LEU A 294 3.00 -3.84 -18.96
CA LEU A 294 2.84 -5.29 -18.90
C LEU A 294 2.42 -5.73 -17.49
N LEU A 295 3.13 -5.25 -16.46
CA LEU A 295 2.83 -5.57 -15.06
C LEU A 295 1.40 -5.16 -14.69
N HIS A 296 0.98 -3.94 -15.06
CA HIS A 296 -0.35 -3.43 -14.74
C HIS A 296 -1.47 -4.22 -15.45
N ASN A 297 -1.28 -4.57 -16.74
CA ASN A 297 -2.23 -5.44 -17.43
C ASN A 297 -2.26 -6.85 -16.84
N PHE A 298 -1.13 -7.39 -16.41
CA PHE A 298 -1.08 -8.70 -15.78
C PHE A 298 -1.82 -8.71 -14.45
N MET A 299 -1.56 -7.73 -13.57
CA MET A 299 -2.26 -7.64 -12.28
C MET A 299 -3.78 -7.47 -12.46
N LEU A 300 -4.24 -6.84 -13.54
CA LEU A 300 -5.67 -6.67 -13.83
C LEU A 300 -6.25 -7.75 -14.76
N SER A 301 -5.45 -8.73 -15.17
CA SER A 301 -5.89 -9.83 -16.04
C SER A 301 -6.90 -10.73 -15.32
N ASP A 302 -7.68 -11.48 -16.11
CA ASP A 302 -8.60 -12.47 -15.55
C ASP A 302 -7.83 -13.55 -14.77
N GLU A 303 -6.66 -13.98 -15.27
CA GLU A 303 -5.83 -15.01 -14.65
C GLU A 303 -5.34 -14.58 -13.26
N TYR A 304 -4.82 -13.35 -13.12
CA TYR A 304 -4.29 -12.89 -11.84
C TYR A 304 -5.41 -12.58 -10.82
N GLN A 305 -6.48 -11.91 -11.25
CA GLN A 305 -7.58 -11.55 -10.36
C GLN A 305 -8.39 -12.77 -9.90
N SER A 306 -8.52 -13.80 -10.74
CA SER A 306 -9.12 -15.08 -10.33
C SER A 306 -8.23 -15.83 -9.34
N ALA A 307 -6.91 -15.80 -9.51
CA ALA A 307 -5.99 -16.40 -8.53
C ALA A 307 -6.03 -15.67 -7.19
N ALA A 308 -6.10 -14.33 -7.19
CA ALA A 308 -6.20 -13.53 -5.97
C ALA A 308 -7.50 -13.82 -5.19
N THR A 309 -8.63 -13.93 -5.88
CA THR A 309 -9.94 -14.25 -5.26
C THR A 309 -10.01 -15.68 -4.75
N ALA A 310 -9.37 -16.63 -5.43
CA ALA A 310 -9.17 -17.99 -4.93
C ALA A 310 -8.28 -18.04 -3.68
N ALA A 311 -7.31 -17.13 -3.55
CA ALA A 311 -6.50 -16.94 -2.35
C ALA A 311 -7.21 -16.10 -1.26
N GLY A 312 -8.49 -15.77 -1.43
CA GLY A 312 -9.29 -15.09 -0.43
C GLY A 312 -9.15 -13.56 -0.41
N LEU A 313 -8.58 -12.95 -1.45
CA LEU A 313 -8.52 -11.49 -1.59
C LEU A 313 -9.70 -10.96 -2.42
N TRP A 314 -10.23 -9.79 -2.08
CA TRP A 314 -11.19 -9.14 -2.98
C TRP A 314 -10.49 -8.54 -4.20
N SER A 315 -11.19 -8.58 -5.33
CA SER A 315 -10.77 -7.91 -6.55
C SER A 315 -11.17 -6.43 -6.54
N VAL A 316 -10.37 -5.59 -7.18
CA VAL A 316 -10.74 -4.21 -7.54
C VAL A 316 -11.71 -4.15 -8.72
N ARG A 317 -11.88 -5.26 -9.45
CA ARG A 317 -12.76 -5.36 -10.61
C ARG A 317 -14.17 -5.75 -10.20
N LYS A 318 -15.16 -5.06 -10.79
CA LYS A 318 -16.59 -5.31 -10.55
C LYS A 318 -17.11 -6.59 -11.20
N ASP A 319 -16.35 -7.20 -12.11
CA ASP A 319 -16.72 -8.42 -12.84
C ASP A 319 -16.02 -9.68 -12.32
N ALA A 320 -15.13 -9.55 -11.33
CA ALA A 320 -14.51 -10.69 -10.67
C ALA A 320 -15.42 -11.25 -9.58
N ALA A 321 -15.36 -12.57 -9.39
CA ALA A 321 -16.06 -13.22 -8.27
C ALA A 321 -15.45 -12.78 -6.93
N PRO A 322 -16.23 -12.65 -5.85
CA PRO A 322 -15.69 -12.40 -4.53
C PRO A 322 -14.98 -13.66 -3.97
N PRO A 323 -14.20 -13.52 -2.88
CA PRO A 323 -13.72 -14.63 -2.09
C PRO A 323 -14.84 -15.61 -1.74
N ALA A 324 -14.54 -16.91 -1.77
CA ALA A 324 -15.52 -17.95 -1.47
C ALA A 324 -16.15 -17.74 -0.07
N GLY A 325 -17.48 -17.67 -0.02
CA GLY A 325 -18.23 -17.48 1.23
C GLY A 325 -18.46 -16.01 1.64
N TYR A 326 -17.95 -15.04 0.87
CA TYR A 326 -18.07 -13.62 1.17
C TYR A 326 -18.75 -12.85 0.03
N PRO A 327 -19.44 -11.74 0.32
CA PRO A 327 -20.00 -10.88 -0.72
C PRO A 327 -18.89 -10.05 -1.39
N GLY A 328 -19.25 -9.33 -2.46
CA GLY A 328 -18.36 -8.34 -3.07
C GLY A 328 -17.95 -7.27 -2.05
N ILE A 329 -16.75 -6.72 -2.17
CA ILE A 329 -16.23 -5.77 -1.15
C ILE A 329 -17.14 -4.54 -0.97
N MET A 330 -17.79 -4.09 -2.05
CA MET A 330 -18.73 -2.96 -2.00
C MET A 330 -20.06 -3.30 -1.32
N ASP A 331 -20.32 -4.58 -1.08
CA ASP A 331 -21.54 -5.11 -0.46
C ASP A 331 -21.29 -5.57 1.01
N VAL A 332 -20.06 -5.43 1.53
CA VAL A 332 -19.74 -5.71 2.93
C VAL A 332 -20.09 -4.48 3.78
N GLU A 333 -21.12 -4.59 4.62
CA GLU A 333 -21.63 -3.45 5.40
C GLU A 333 -20.66 -2.92 6.47
N THR A 334 -19.77 -3.78 6.99
CA THR A 334 -18.82 -3.44 8.05
C THR A 334 -17.51 -2.83 7.56
N THR A 335 -17.44 -2.39 6.30
CA THR A 335 -16.28 -1.66 5.78
C THR A 335 -16.68 -0.67 4.72
N ASN A 336 -15.84 0.33 4.50
CA ASN A 336 -15.98 1.23 3.36
C ASN A 336 -14.60 1.43 2.71
N PRO A 337 -14.30 0.74 1.59
CA PRO A 337 -12.99 0.78 0.96
C PRO A 337 -12.63 2.14 0.34
N VAL A 338 -13.58 3.09 0.29
CA VAL A 338 -13.39 4.44 -0.25
C VAL A 338 -12.99 5.43 0.86
N GLU A 339 -13.37 5.20 2.12
CA GLU A 339 -13.12 6.16 3.19
C GLU A 339 -11.65 6.22 3.61
N PHE A 340 -10.88 5.15 3.41
CA PHE A 340 -9.46 5.17 3.72
C PHE A 340 -8.72 6.24 2.89
N GLU A 341 -9.10 6.48 1.64
CA GLU A 341 -8.54 7.59 0.85
C GLU A 341 -8.81 8.94 1.51
N ARG A 342 -10.05 9.17 1.99
CA ARG A 342 -10.41 10.44 2.64
C ARG A 342 -9.63 10.64 3.92
N PHE A 343 -9.46 9.59 4.72
CA PHE A 343 -8.60 9.59 5.89
C PHE A 343 -7.15 9.94 5.51
N MET A 344 -6.60 9.27 4.49
CA MET A 344 -5.24 9.50 4.02
C MET A 344 -5.03 10.90 3.43
N GLY A 345 -6.06 11.52 2.87
CA GLY A 345 -6.02 12.90 2.36
C GLY A 345 -5.96 13.97 3.46
N ASP A 346 -6.50 13.69 4.66
CA ASP A 346 -6.43 14.60 5.80
C ASP A 346 -5.15 14.36 6.64
N ARG A 347 -4.00 14.81 6.11
CA ARG A 347 -2.71 14.62 6.77
C ARG A 347 -2.61 15.27 8.14
N VAL A 348 -3.38 16.35 8.39
CA VAL A 348 -3.45 17.00 9.70
C VAL A 348 -4.09 16.07 10.72
N ARG A 349 -5.21 15.42 10.37
CA ARG A 349 -5.86 14.44 11.24
C ARG A 349 -4.95 13.23 11.48
N VAL A 350 -4.34 12.68 10.42
CA VAL A 350 -3.43 11.53 10.52
C VAL A 350 -2.29 11.82 11.50
N GLU A 351 -1.63 12.96 11.35
CA GLU A 351 -0.50 13.33 12.22
C GLU A 351 -0.93 13.50 13.69
N ARG A 352 -2.08 14.14 13.94
CA ARG A 352 -2.61 14.30 15.30
C ARG A 352 -2.94 12.96 15.95
N LEU A 353 -3.46 12.00 15.18
CA LEU A 353 -3.72 10.64 15.68
C LEU A 353 -2.42 9.90 15.95
N LYS A 354 -1.40 10.00 15.10
CA LYS A 354 -0.08 9.41 15.37
C LYS A 354 0.51 9.90 16.69
N LEU A 355 0.53 11.22 16.90
CA LEU A 355 1.00 11.83 18.14
C LEU A 355 0.16 11.41 19.35
N PHE A 356 -1.16 11.25 19.16
CA PHE A 356 -2.04 10.72 20.21
C PHE A 356 -1.65 9.29 20.61
N PHE A 357 -1.45 8.38 19.65
CA PHE A 357 -1.01 7.02 19.97
C PHE A 357 0.40 7.01 20.55
N GLU A 358 1.33 7.81 20.02
CA GLU A 358 2.67 7.94 20.58
C GLU A 358 2.66 8.36 22.06
N ASP A 359 1.78 9.28 22.46
CA ASP A 359 1.60 9.65 23.87
C ASP A 359 1.10 8.49 24.75
N LYS A 360 0.30 7.57 24.19
CA LYS A 360 -0.31 6.46 24.96
C LYS A 360 0.51 5.19 24.99
N ILE A 361 1.20 4.85 23.91
CA ILE A 361 1.93 3.58 23.75
C ILE A 361 3.43 3.76 23.45
N GLY A 362 3.91 5.00 23.41
CA GLY A 362 5.28 5.35 23.07
C GLY A 362 5.55 5.37 21.57
N THR A 363 6.77 5.74 21.20
CA THR A 363 7.25 5.63 19.81
C THR A 363 7.32 4.15 19.40
N ALA A 364 7.11 3.87 18.12
CA ALA A 364 7.26 2.52 17.59
C ALA A 364 8.69 2.00 17.83
N GLN A 365 8.82 0.86 18.51
CA GLN A 365 10.10 0.27 18.88
C GLN A 365 10.47 -0.91 17.98
N GLY A 366 11.77 -1.15 17.80
CA GLY A 366 12.30 -2.26 17.02
C GLY A 366 12.94 -1.82 15.70
N LEU A 367 13.63 -2.77 15.06
CA LEU A 367 14.19 -2.57 13.72
C LEU A 367 13.07 -2.38 12.69
N SER A 368 13.44 -1.97 11.48
CA SER A 368 12.49 -2.05 10.36
C SER A 368 12.11 -3.51 10.15
N PRO A 369 10.83 -3.84 9.87
CA PRO A 369 10.41 -5.23 9.66
C PRO A 369 11.14 -5.90 8.47
N LEU A 370 11.74 -5.11 7.57
CA LEU A 370 12.54 -5.63 6.47
C LEU A 370 13.92 -6.18 6.88
N ILE A 371 14.38 -5.90 8.11
CA ILE A 371 15.72 -6.26 8.60
C ILE A 371 15.71 -6.71 10.07
N ASP A 372 14.56 -7.12 10.62
CA ASP A 372 14.43 -7.54 12.02
C ASP A 372 14.68 -9.05 12.22
N ASP A 373 14.96 -9.78 11.13
CA ASP A 373 15.20 -11.23 11.08
C ASP A 373 14.05 -12.08 11.65
N LEU A 374 12.81 -11.55 11.65
CA LEU A 374 11.63 -12.26 12.17
C LEU A 374 10.97 -13.20 11.17
#